data_AF-A0A2D8EIH1-F1
#
_entry.id   AF-A0A2D8EIH1-F1
#
_cell.length_a   1.000
_cell.length_b   1.000
_cell.length_c   1.000
_cell.angle_alpha   90.00
_cell.angle_beta   90.00
_cell.angle_gamma   90.00
#
_symmetry.space_group_name_H-M   'P 1'
#
loop_
_entity.id
_entity.type
_entity.pdbx_description
1 polymer ?
#
loop_
_entity_poly.entity_id
_entity_poly.type
_entity_poly.pdbx_seq_one_letter_code
_entity_poly.pdbx_strand_id
1 'polypeptide(L)'
;MLAELAAANAAFAVIKQAITNGKEIASAGTAIAQFVGAKEKLEKKADKNGSGSTLEAFLALEKIREQETALKEIMIYAGRPGLWSDWQKFQAKERVRRREAEIAAAKRRKRIVEGTIIAAFIACCIAILGSLIALILHAQGRL
;
A
#
# COMPACT_ATOMS: atom_id res chain seq x y z
N MET A 1 -2.71 7.51 -14.88
CA MET A 1 -1.32 7.49 -15.37
C MET A 1 -0.77 8.91 -15.41
N LEU A 2 -1.49 9.88 -15.99
CA LEU A 2 -1.10 11.30 -15.98
C LEU A 2 -0.91 11.91 -14.58
N ALA A 3 -1.82 11.65 -13.64
CA ALA A 3 -1.72 12.18 -12.27
C ALA A 3 -0.51 11.64 -11.51
N GLU A 4 -0.18 10.36 -11.69
CA GLU A 4 0.99 9.72 -11.08
C GLU A 4 2.30 10.26 -11.69
N LEU A 5 2.33 10.43 -13.01
CA LEU A 5 3.47 11.02 -13.70
C LEU A 5 3.70 12.47 -13.28
N ALA A 6 2.63 13.27 -13.15
CA ALA A 6 2.70 14.64 -12.65
C ALA A 6 3.23 14.69 -11.21
N ALA A 7 2.75 13.81 -10.34
CA ALA A 7 3.24 13.70 -8.97
C ALA A 7 4.73 13.30 -8.90
N ALA A 8 5.15 12.35 -9.74
CA ALA A 8 6.56 11.95 -9.84
C ALA A 8 7.44 13.11 -10.33
N ASN A 9 7.01 13.82 -11.38
CA ASN A 9 7.73 15.00 -11.90
C ASN A 9 7.85 16.11 -10.86
N ALA A 10 6.76 16.40 -10.12
CA ALA A 10 6.75 17.43 -9.09
C ALA A 10 7.70 17.06 -7.93
N ALA A 11 7.63 15.82 -7.45
CA ALA A 11 8.53 15.33 -6.42
C ALA A 11 10.00 15.39 -6.86
N PHE A 12 10.28 14.99 -8.11
CA PHE A 12 11.63 15.03 -8.66
C PHE A 12 12.17 16.45 -8.83
N ALA A 13 11.33 17.41 -9.20
CA ALA A 13 11.70 18.82 -9.26
C ALA A 13 12.12 19.36 -7.87
N VAL A 14 11.40 18.98 -6.81
CA VAL A 14 11.74 19.33 -5.43
C VAL A 14 13.07 18.70 -5.01
N ILE A 15 13.32 17.45 -5.40
CA ILE A 15 14.62 16.78 -5.13
C ILE A 15 15.75 17.56 -5.79
N LYS A 16 15.63 17.87 -7.10
CA LYS A 16 16.63 18.66 -7.81
C LYS A 16 16.88 20.02 -7.16
N GLN A 17 15.82 20.74 -6.84
CA GLN A 17 15.90 22.05 -6.20
C GLN A 17 16.57 21.98 -4.82
N ALA A 18 16.29 20.94 -4.03
CA ALA A 18 16.94 20.74 -2.74
C ALA A 18 18.46 20.60 -2.90
N ILE A 19 18.89 19.81 -3.88
CA ILE A 19 20.32 19.60 -4.18
C ILE A 19 20.98 20.86 -4.73
N THR A 20 20.34 21.56 -5.68
CA THR A 20 20.86 22.84 -6.23
C THR A 20 21.03 23.90 -5.15
N ASN A 21 20.14 23.93 -4.15
CA ASN A 21 20.21 24.87 -3.03
C ASN A 21 21.24 24.46 -1.97
N GLY A 22 22.08 23.44 -2.24
CA GLY A 22 23.09 22.94 -1.31
C GLY A 22 22.53 22.23 -0.08
N LYS A 23 21.23 21.86 -0.10
CA LYS A 23 20.65 21.08 1.00
C LYS A 23 21.07 19.61 0.86
N GLU A 24 21.30 18.97 2.00
CA GLU A 24 21.61 17.55 2.04
C GLU A 24 20.48 16.72 1.47
N ILE A 25 20.82 15.61 0.81
CA ILE A 25 19.85 14.65 0.27
C ILE A 25 18.86 14.14 1.32
N ALA A 26 19.27 14.10 2.59
CA ALA A 26 18.41 13.75 3.72
C ALA A 26 17.21 14.71 3.86
N SER A 27 17.41 16.00 3.57
CA SER A 27 16.34 17.01 3.61
C SER A 27 15.29 16.83 2.50
N ALA A 28 15.64 16.14 1.42
CA ALA A 28 14.73 15.78 0.32
C ALA A 28 14.00 14.45 0.56
N GLY A 29 14.14 13.82 1.74
CA GLY A 29 13.59 12.50 2.04
C GLY A 29 12.08 12.37 1.78
N THR A 30 11.28 13.39 2.10
CA THR A 30 9.84 13.41 1.81
C THR A 30 9.55 13.38 0.31
N ALA A 31 10.29 14.17 -0.47
CA ALA A 31 10.13 14.20 -1.92
C ALA A 31 10.59 12.88 -2.56
N ILE A 32 11.67 12.27 -2.06
CA ILE A 32 12.12 10.93 -2.47
C ILE A 32 11.03 9.89 -2.20
N ALA A 33 10.41 9.92 -1.01
CA ALA A 33 9.32 9.00 -0.67
C ALA A 33 8.09 9.19 -1.58
N GLN A 34 7.74 10.44 -1.91
CA GLN A 34 6.65 10.76 -2.84
C GLN A 34 6.96 10.27 -4.27
N PHE A 35 8.18 10.47 -4.75
CA PHE A 35 8.63 10.00 -6.07
C PHE A 35 8.54 8.47 -6.17
N VAL A 36 9.10 7.75 -5.20
CA VAL A 36 9.05 6.27 -5.16
C VAL A 36 7.61 5.77 -5.06
N GLY A 37 6.79 6.40 -4.22
CA GLY A 37 5.37 6.03 -4.10
C GLY A 37 4.56 6.29 -5.38
N ALA A 38 4.87 7.37 -6.11
CA ALA A 38 4.25 7.65 -7.40
C ALA A 38 4.69 6.64 -8.47
N LYS A 39 5.99 6.28 -8.50
CA LYS A 39 6.54 5.21 -9.35
C LYS A 39 5.82 3.88 -9.12
N GLU A 40 5.75 3.41 -7.87
CA GLU A 40 5.10 2.13 -7.56
C GLU A 40 3.61 2.11 -7.97
N LYS A 41 2.91 3.23 -7.81
CA LYS A 41 1.51 3.36 -8.26
C LYS A 41 1.39 3.33 -9.77
N LEU A 42 2.32 3.96 -10.49
CA LEU A 42 2.33 3.95 -11.95
C LEU A 42 2.60 2.54 -12.48
N GLU A 43 3.61 1.84 -11.96
CA GLU A 43 3.93 0.45 -12.32
C GLU A 43 2.73 -0.47 -12.05
N LYS A 44 2.12 -0.41 -10.87
CA LYS A 44 0.91 -1.20 -10.55
C LYS A 44 -0.27 -0.89 -11.47
N LYS A 45 -0.40 0.35 -11.95
CA LYS A 45 -1.47 0.73 -12.89
C LYS A 45 -1.17 0.27 -14.31
N ALA A 46 0.09 0.28 -14.71
CA ALA A 46 0.53 -0.27 -15.99
C ALA A 46 0.28 -1.79 -16.04
N ASP A 47 0.66 -2.53 -14.99
CA ASP A 47 0.48 -3.99 -14.92
C ASP A 47 -1.00 -4.43 -14.92
N LYS A 48 -1.87 -3.68 -14.23
CA LYS A 48 -3.32 -4.01 -14.15
C LYS A 48 -4.09 -3.79 -15.45
N ASN A 49 -3.61 -2.89 -16.30
CA ASN A 49 -4.30 -2.49 -17.53
C ASN A 49 -3.79 -3.28 -18.75
N GLY A 50 -3.46 -4.57 -18.59
CA GLY A 50 -2.79 -5.47 -19.55
C GLY A 50 -3.40 -5.66 -20.96
N SER A 51 -4.25 -4.75 -21.43
CA SER A 51 -4.82 -4.68 -22.79
C SER A 51 -4.73 -3.27 -23.41
N GLY A 52 -4.19 -2.27 -22.71
CA GLY A 52 -4.03 -0.89 -23.21
C GLY A 52 -2.55 -0.53 -23.35
N SER A 53 -1.86 -1.14 -24.31
CA SER A 53 -0.52 -0.75 -24.75
C SER A 53 -0.55 0.64 -25.43
N THR A 54 -0.95 1.67 -24.70
CA THR A 54 -0.85 3.03 -25.20
C THR A 54 0.61 3.43 -25.09
N LEU A 55 1.21 3.85 -26.20
CA LEU A 55 2.54 4.44 -26.26
C LEU A 55 2.79 5.43 -25.09
N GLU A 56 1.76 6.16 -24.68
CA GLU A 56 1.77 7.06 -23.52
C GLU A 56 2.18 6.38 -22.20
N ALA A 57 1.68 5.16 -21.91
CA ALA A 57 2.03 4.43 -20.69
C ALA A 57 3.50 3.98 -20.72
N PHE A 58 3.97 3.51 -21.88
CA PHE A 58 5.36 3.16 -22.09
C PHE A 58 6.27 4.38 -21.92
N LEU A 59 5.95 5.51 -22.55
CA LEU A 59 6.72 6.75 -22.44
C LEU A 59 6.70 7.31 -21.01
N ALA A 60 5.59 7.18 -20.29
CA ALA A 60 5.49 7.60 -18.90
C ALA A 60 6.39 6.74 -17.99
N LEU A 61 6.41 5.42 -18.20
CA LEU A 61 7.30 4.52 -17.48
C LEU A 61 8.77 4.82 -17.78
N GLU A 62 9.10 5.06 -19.06
CA GLU A 62 10.46 5.38 -19.46
C GLU A 62 10.95 6.68 -18.83
N LYS A 63 10.10 7.72 -18.83
CA LYS A 63 10.40 8.98 -18.15
C LYS A 63 10.66 8.80 -16.64
N ILE A 64 9.92 7.93 -15.96
CA ILE A 64 10.19 7.64 -14.54
C ILE A 64 11.50 6.86 -14.37
N ARG A 65 11.87 5.96 -15.29
CA ARG A 65 13.16 5.26 -15.24
C ARG A 65 14.35 6.21 -15.43
N GLU A 66 14.22 7.19 -16.32
CA GLU A 66 15.21 8.26 -16.46
C GLU A 66 15.36 9.05 -15.15
N GLN A 67 14.24 9.41 -14.52
CA GLN A 67 14.26 10.13 -13.23
C GLN A 67 14.85 9.29 -12.10
N GLU A 68 14.62 7.99 -12.07
CA GLU A 68 15.25 7.08 -11.12
C GLU A 68 16.76 6.99 -11.35
N THR A 69 17.20 6.97 -12.60
CA THR A 69 18.63 6.96 -12.94
C THR A 69 19.30 8.25 -12.48
N ALA A 70 18.66 9.40 -12.72
CA ALA A 70 19.15 10.68 -12.23
C ALA A 70 19.11 10.76 -10.68
N LEU A 71 18.09 10.17 -10.03
CA LEU A 71 18.06 10.07 -8.57
C LEU A 71 19.22 9.22 -8.04
N LYS A 72 19.54 8.10 -8.70
CA LYS A 72 20.70 7.27 -8.37
C LYS A 72 22.00 8.06 -8.46
N GLU A 73 22.19 8.83 -9.54
CA GLU A 73 23.37 9.70 -9.69
C GLU A 73 23.44 10.73 -8.56
N ILE A 74 22.33 11.39 -8.24
CA ILE A 74 22.24 12.32 -7.10
C ILE A 74 22.63 11.62 -5.80
N MET A 75 22.17 10.39 -5.56
CA MET A 75 22.51 9.63 -4.35
C MET A 75 23.98 9.20 -4.29
N ILE A 76 24.63 9.01 -5.44
CA ILE A 76 26.05 8.66 -5.53
C ILE A 76 26.92 9.90 -5.33
N TYR A 77 26.59 11.02 -5.96
CA TYR A 77 27.43 12.22 -5.96
C TYR A 77 27.15 13.18 -4.81
N ALA A 78 25.89 13.35 -4.41
CA ALA A 78 25.48 14.26 -3.33
C ALA A 78 25.21 13.54 -2.00
N GLY A 79 25.32 12.21 -1.97
CA GLY A 79 25.08 11.39 -0.79
C GLY A 79 26.36 10.83 -0.17
N ARG A 80 26.20 10.11 0.95
CA ARG A 80 27.27 9.31 1.56
C ARG A 80 27.68 8.15 0.63
N PRO A 81 28.96 7.74 0.60
CA PRO A 81 29.37 6.51 -0.06
C PRO A 81 28.51 5.31 0.33
N GLY A 82 28.01 4.57 -0.67
CA GLY A 82 27.14 3.40 -0.48
C GLY A 82 25.66 3.71 -0.20
N LEU A 83 25.25 4.99 -0.16
CA LEU A 83 23.87 5.39 0.13
C LEU A 83 22.83 4.72 -0.77
N TRP A 84 23.14 4.59 -2.08
CA TRP A 84 22.26 3.90 -3.01
C TRP A 84 22.02 2.43 -2.64
N SER A 85 23.07 1.70 -2.25
CA SER A 85 22.96 0.29 -1.86
C SER A 85 22.12 0.13 -0.59
N ASP A 86 22.37 0.99 0.41
CA ASP A 86 21.61 0.97 1.66
C ASP A 86 20.15 1.34 1.44
N TRP A 87 19.88 2.28 0.53
CA TRP A 87 18.53 2.62 0.11
C TRP A 87 17.82 1.47 -0.60
N GLN A 88 18.49 0.73 -1.50
CA GLN A 88 17.90 -0.45 -2.15
C GLN A 88 17.52 -1.52 -1.11
N LYS A 89 18.39 -1.75 -0.10
CA LYS A 89 18.09 -2.66 1.02
C LYS A 89 16.90 -2.16 1.84
N PHE A 90 16.84 -0.84 2.11
CA PHE A 90 15.71 -0.23 2.80
C PHE A 90 14.40 -0.45 2.04
N GLN A 91 14.36 -0.16 0.74
CA GLN A 91 13.18 -0.40 -0.09
C GLN A 91 12.75 -1.87 -0.12
N ALA A 92 13.70 -2.81 -0.17
CA ALA A 92 13.38 -4.23 -0.09
C ALA A 92 12.70 -4.58 1.24
N LYS A 93 13.25 -4.12 2.38
CA LYS A 93 12.65 -4.31 3.71
C LYS A 93 11.26 -3.67 3.81
N GLU A 94 11.09 -2.46 3.27
CA GLU A 94 9.81 -1.75 3.25
C GLU A 94 8.73 -2.52 2.48
N ARG A 95 9.08 -3.08 1.31
CA ARG A 95 8.14 -3.90 0.52
C ARG A 95 7.69 -5.14 1.26
N VAL A 96 8.62 -5.83 1.93
CA VAL A 96 8.32 -7.00 2.76
C VAL A 96 7.39 -6.59 3.91
N ARG A 97 7.74 -5.53 4.65
CA ARG A 97 6.93 -5.04 5.77
C ARG A 97 5.51 -4.66 5.37
N ARG A 98 5.34 -3.99 4.21
CA ARG A 98 4.01 -3.64 3.69
C ARG A 98 3.18 -4.89 3.38
N ARG A 99 3.79 -5.90 2.74
CA ARG A 99 3.12 -7.16 2.42
C ARG A 99 2.72 -7.93 3.69
N GLU A 100 3.60 -7.98 4.69
CA GLU A 100 3.30 -8.62 5.98
C GLU A 100 2.16 -7.90 6.71
N ALA A 101 2.17 -6.56 6.72
CA ALA A 101 1.10 -5.76 7.31
C ALA A 101 -0.25 -5.99 6.60
N GLU A 102 -0.26 -6.07 5.27
CA GLU A 102 -1.46 -6.40 4.48
C GLU A 102 -2.00 -7.79 4.83
N ILE A 103 -1.11 -8.80 4.93
CA ILE A 103 -1.50 -10.17 5.32
C ILE A 103 -2.04 -10.20 6.75
N ALA A 104 -1.39 -9.52 7.69
CA ALA A 104 -1.84 -9.44 9.08
C ALA A 104 -3.21 -8.75 9.20
N ALA A 105 -3.41 -7.65 8.47
CA ALA A 105 -4.69 -6.96 8.42
C ALA A 105 -5.80 -7.84 7.81
N ALA A 106 -5.50 -8.58 6.74
CA ALA A 106 -6.44 -9.53 6.13
C ALA A 106 -6.80 -10.66 7.11
N LYS A 107 -5.81 -11.23 7.82
CA LYS A 107 -6.04 -12.25 8.86
C LYS A 107 -6.92 -11.71 9.99
N ARG A 108 -6.67 -10.49 10.48
CA ARG A 108 -7.49 -9.85 11.52
C ARG A 108 -8.94 -9.68 11.08
N ARG A 109 -9.17 -9.23 9.84
CA ARG A 109 -10.53 -9.11 9.27
C ARG A 109 -11.23 -10.46 9.21
N LYS A 110 -10.54 -11.51 8.74
CA LYS A 110 -11.09 -12.88 8.69
C LYS A 110 -11.49 -13.37 10.08
N ARG A 111 -10.63 -13.20 11.09
CA ARG A 111 -10.92 -13.60 12.48
C ARG A 111 -12.15 -12.91 13.06
N ILE A 112 -12.33 -11.62 12.80
CA ILE A 112 -13.50 -10.87 13.26
C ILE A 112 -14.76 -11.41 12.58
N VAL A 113 -14.73 -11.61 11.26
CA VAL A 113 -15.89 -12.13 10.50
C VAL A 113 -16.26 -13.54 10.94
N GLU A 114 -15.28 -14.45 11.02
CA GLU A 114 -15.48 -15.82 11.51
C GLU A 114 -16.08 -15.83 12.92
N GLY A 115 -15.52 -15.03 13.84
CA GLY A 115 -16.02 -14.90 15.20
C GLY A 115 -17.45 -14.37 15.25
N THR A 116 -17.79 -13.36 14.43
CA THR A 116 -19.15 -12.81 14.38
C THR A 116 -20.17 -13.81 13.83
N ILE A 117 -19.79 -14.61 12.82
CA ILE A 117 -20.66 -15.62 12.24
C ILE A 117 -20.94 -16.74 13.26
N ILE A 118 -19.90 -17.22 13.93
CA ILE A 118 -20.04 -18.26 14.97
C ILE A 118 -20.90 -17.76 16.13
N ALA A 119 -20.66 -16.53 16.62
CA ALA A 119 -21.46 -15.95 17.69
C ALA A 119 -22.93 -15.76 17.29
N ALA A 120 -23.20 -15.29 16.06
CA ALA A 120 -24.55 -15.15 15.55
C ALA A 120 -25.27 -16.51 15.42
N PHE A 121 -24.56 -17.54 14.98
CA PHE A 121 -25.10 -18.89 14.88
C PHE A 121 -25.49 -19.46 16.25
N ILE A 122 -24.61 -19.32 17.25
CA ILE A 122 -24.88 -19.76 18.63
C ILE A 122 -26.09 -19.00 19.21
N ALA A 123 -26.14 -17.68 19.03
CA ALA A 123 -27.27 -16.87 19.49
C ALA A 123 -28.59 -17.31 18.84
N CYS A 124 -28.57 -17.65 17.55
CA CYS A 124 -29.73 -18.15 16.83
C CYS A 124 -30.21 -19.51 17.37
N CYS A 125 -29.28 -20.45 17.62
CA CYS A 125 -29.62 -21.74 18.24
C CYS A 125 -30.23 -21.58 19.64
N ILE A 126 -29.69 -20.68 20.47
CA ILE A 126 -30.23 -20.39 21.80
C ILE A 126 -31.62 -19.78 21.69
N ALA A 127 -31.85 -18.85 20.75
CA ALA A 127 -33.16 -18.25 20.53
C ALA A 127 -34.22 -19.28 20.11
N ILE A 128 -33.84 -20.23 19.23
CA ILE A 128 -34.73 -21.32 18.79
C ILE A 128 -35.03 -22.28 19.96
N LEU A 129 -34.03 -22.65 20.76
CA LEU A 129 -34.26 -23.51 21.92
C LEU A 129 -35.12 -22.81 22.97
N GLY A 130 -34.88 -21.53 23.23
CA GLY A 130 -35.68 -20.71 24.14
C GLY A 130 -37.14 -20.59 23.70
N SER A 131 -37.39 -20.39 22.40
CA SER A 131 -38.75 -20.31 21.86
C SER A 131 -39.49 -21.66 21.94
N LEU A 132 -38.80 -22.78 21.67
CA LEU A 132 -39.36 -24.12 21.83
C LEU A 132 -39.73 -24.43 23.28
N ILE A 133 -38.87 -24.08 24.24
CA ILE A 133 -39.15 -24.27 25.67
C ILE A 133 -40.34 -23.41 26.11
N ALA A 134 -40.41 -22.15 25.67
CA ALA A 134 -41.53 -21.26 25.96
C ALA A 134 -42.87 -21.81 25.40
N LEU A 135 -42.85 -22.35 24.18
CA LEU A 135 -44.03 -22.99 23.57
C LEU A 135 -44.49 -24.23 24.34
N ILE A 136 -43.55 -25.07 24.81
CA ILE A 136 -43.87 -26.25 25.62
C ILE A 136 -44.47 -25.86 26.98
N LEU A 137 -43.92 -24.83 27.63
CA LEU A 137 -44.45 -24.32 28.91
C LEU A 137 -45.85 -23.74 28.76
N HIS A 138 -46.12 -23.01 27.67
CA HIS A 138 -47.45 -22.52 27.34
C HIS A 138 -48.43 -23.67 27.05
N ALA A 139 -48.00 -24.71 26.33
CA ALA A 139 -48.82 -25.88 26.02
C ALA A 139 -49.16 -26.73 27.26
N GLN A 140 -48.33 -26.71 28.31
CA GLN A 140 -48.61 -27.38 29.59
C GLN A 140 -49.48 -26.55 30.56
N GLY A 141 -49.98 -25.37 30.14
CA GLY A 141 -50.88 -24.53 30.95
C GLY A 141 -50.22 -23.96 32.21
N ARG A 142 -48.89 -23.84 32.21
CA ARG A 142 -48.08 -23.37 33.34
C ARG A 142 -47.77 -21.87 33.29
N LEU A 143 -48.38 -21.17 32.32
CA LEU A 143 -48.34 -19.74 32.04
C LEU A 143 -49.76 -19.24 31.78
#